data_AF-A0A7C2YAM1-F1
#
_entry.id   AF-A0A7C2YAM1-F1
#
_cell.length_a   1.000
_cell.length_b   1.000
_cell.length_c   1.000
_cell.angle_alpha   90.00
_cell.angle_beta   90.00
_cell.angle_gamma   90.00
#
_symmetry.space_group_name_H-M   'P 1'
#
loop_
_entity.id
_entity.type
_entity.pdbx_description
1 polymer ?
#
loop_
_entity_poly.entity_id
_entity_poly.type
_entity_poly.pdbx_seq_one_letter_code
_entity_poly.pdbx_strand_id
1 'polypeptide(L)'
;MDDYGIDLEEALKAIDMAEVLVVRFAILPKRLLVDFRTSESEGPMVAVVPKAESLEERYKSLKRMRPRFPLPDRIVAFMWPRTNVETLRRSALWERMTERLVALGGPEMADRMEEAYRRLLEEERQELVAAIRGGETYHSLWERPR
;
A
#
# COMPACT_ATOMS: atom_id res chain seq x y z
N MET A 1 14.39 18.11 -0.55
CA MET A 1 14.35 16.65 -0.83
C MET A 1 14.39 15.98 0.53
N ASP A 2 13.25 15.49 0.98
CA ASP A 2 13.12 14.95 2.33
C ASP A 2 13.94 13.68 2.50
N ASP A 3 14.24 13.33 3.75
CA ASP A 3 15.07 12.18 4.17
C ASP A 3 14.53 10.81 3.68
N TYR A 4 13.44 10.77 2.93
CA TYR A 4 12.90 9.56 2.33
C TYR A 4 13.21 9.46 0.83
N GLY A 5 13.49 10.55 0.11
CA GLY A 5 13.63 10.54 -1.35
C GLY A 5 12.30 10.68 -2.10
N ILE A 6 11.25 11.11 -1.40
CA ILE A 6 9.97 11.59 -1.95
C ILE A 6 9.73 13.01 -1.45
N ASP A 7 8.97 13.81 -2.20
CA ASP A 7 8.43 15.07 -1.70
C ASP A 7 7.28 14.74 -0.73
N LEU A 8 7.56 14.86 0.57
CA LEU A 8 6.63 14.50 1.63
C LEU A 8 5.42 15.44 1.63
N GLU A 9 5.61 16.72 1.34
CA GLU A 9 4.51 17.69 1.29
C GLU A 9 3.54 17.39 0.15
N GLU A 10 4.06 17.09 -1.04
CA GLU A 10 3.22 16.69 -2.17
C GLU A 10 2.49 15.37 -1.89
N ALA A 11 3.17 14.40 -1.27
CA ALA A 11 2.56 13.14 -0.87
C ALA A 11 1.46 13.33 0.18
N LEU A 12 1.63 14.23 1.16
CA LEU A 12 0.60 14.58 2.14
C LEU A 12 -0.61 15.23 1.46
N LYS A 13 -0.39 16.20 0.56
CA LYS A 13 -1.48 16.82 -0.23
C LYS A 13 -2.21 15.78 -1.08
N ALA A 14 -1.47 14.85 -1.67
CA ALA A 14 -2.04 13.74 -2.42
C ALA A 14 -2.92 12.83 -1.55
N ILE A 15 -2.47 12.50 -0.33
CA ILE A 15 -3.27 11.74 0.64
C ILE A 15 -4.58 12.45 0.92
N ASP A 16 -4.59 13.79 1.03
CA ASP A 16 -5.79 14.54 1.40
C ASP A 16 -6.81 14.63 0.27
N MET A 17 -6.32 14.69 -0.97
CA MET A 17 -7.18 14.85 -2.14
C MET A 17 -7.59 13.55 -2.83
N ALA A 18 -6.89 12.43 -2.57
CA ALA A 18 -7.17 11.16 -3.23
C ALA A 18 -8.51 10.57 -2.78
N GLU A 19 -9.22 9.94 -3.72
CA GLU A 19 -10.31 9.03 -3.37
C GLU A 19 -9.75 7.64 -3.05
N VAL A 20 -8.78 7.20 -3.85
CA VAL A 20 -8.05 5.94 -3.64
C VAL A 20 -6.57 6.21 -3.73
N LEU A 21 -5.83 5.73 -2.74
CA LEU A 21 -4.39 5.82 -2.64
C LEU A 21 -3.78 4.43 -2.74
N VAL A 22 -2.71 4.31 -3.53
CA VAL A 22 -1.95 3.06 -3.68
C VAL A 22 -0.49 3.33 -3.36
N VAL A 23 0.01 2.72 -2.28
CA VAL A 23 1.44 2.73 -1.95
C VAL A 23 2.10 1.53 -2.61
N ARG A 24 3.11 1.81 -3.44
CA ARG A 24 3.94 0.80 -4.09
C ARG A 24 5.22 0.62 -3.28
N PHE A 25 5.68 -0.63 -3.19
CA PHE A 25 6.94 -0.96 -2.54
C PHE A 25 7.93 -1.46 -3.59
N ALA A 26 9.22 -1.18 -3.38
CA ALA A 26 10.27 -1.51 -4.35
C ALA A 26 10.42 -3.02 -4.56
N ILE A 27 10.45 -3.79 -3.46
CA ILE A 27 10.69 -5.24 -3.49
C ILE A 27 9.40 -6.06 -3.36
N LEU A 28 8.35 -5.52 -2.74
CA LEU A 28 7.16 -6.33 -2.49
C LEU A 28 6.30 -6.44 -3.77
N PRO A 29 5.78 -7.64 -4.08
CA PRO A 29 4.79 -7.81 -5.14
C PRO A 29 3.40 -7.30 -4.72
N LYS A 30 3.21 -6.98 -3.43
CA LYS A 30 1.98 -6.41 -2.87
C LYS A 30 2.00 -4.88 -2.82
N ARG A 31 0.82 -4.30 -2.66
CA ARG A 31 0.56 -2.86 -2.54
C ARG A 31 -0.34 -2.61 -1.34
N LEU A 32 -0.15 -1.49 -0.66
CA LEU A 32 -1.14 -0.99 0.29
C LEU A 32 -2.14 -0.16 -0.51
N LEU A 33 -3.41 -0.55 -0.47
CA LEU A 33 -4.52 0.20 -1.04
C LEU A 33 -5.33 0.82 0.09
N VAL A 34 -5.56 2.12 0.00
CA VAL A 34 -6.42 2.87 0.91
C VAL A 34 -7.51 3.53 0.06
N ASP A 35 -8.76 3.13 0.26
CA ASP A 35 -9.94 3.72 -0.35
C ASP A 35 -10.64 4.60 0.70
N PHE A 36 -10.58 5.91 0.51
CA PHE A 36 -11.15 6.90 1.42
C PHE A 36 -12.63 7.19 1.13
N ARG A 37 -13.22 6.56 0.10
CA ARG A 37 -14.61 6.84 -0.27
C ARG A 37 -15.58 6.23 0.75
N THR A 38 -16.63 6.98 1.05
CA THR A 38 -17.71 6.59 1.96
C THR A 38 -19.07 6.75 1.27
N SER A 39 -20.05 5.97 1.73
CA SER A 39 -21.45 6.06 1.32
C SER A 39 -22.35 5.81 2.54
N GLU A 40 -23.66 5.89 2.36
CA GLU A 40 -24.63 5.56 3.41
C GLU A 40 -24.51 4.12 3.93
N SER A 41 -23.99 3.19 3.12
CA SER A 41 -23.95 1.75 3.45
C SER A 41 -22.55 1.16 3.57
N GLU A 42 -21.50 1.91 3.20
CA GLU A 42 -20.12 1.44 3.19
C GLU A 42 -19.17 2.56 3.60
N GLY A 43 -18.35 2.32 4.63
CA GLY A 43 -17.25 3.19 5.05
C GLY A 43 -15.97 2.98 4.24
N PRO A 44 -14.87 3.65 4.59
CA PRO A 44 -13.60 3.54 3.88
C PRO A 44 -12.99 2.13 4.04
N MET A 45 -11.96 1.83 3.25
CA MET A 45 -11.31 0.52 3.24
C MET A 45 -9.79 0.64 3.16
N VAL A 46 -9.09 -0.23 3.87
CA VAL A 46 -7.65 -0.47 3.69
C VAL A 46 -7.42 -1.95 3.40
N ALA A 47 -6.55 -2.25 2.44
CA ALA A 47 -6.25 -3.62 2.05
C ALA A 47 -4.84 -3.78 1.49
N VAL A 48 -4.23 -4.93 1.75
CA VAL A 48 -3.02 -5.38 1.05
C VAL A 48 -3.43 -6.18 -0.18
N VAL A 49 -3.07 -5.67 -1.35
CA VAL A 49 -3.53 -6.19 -2.66
C VAL A 49 -2.34 -6.59 -3.54
N PRO A 50 -2.50 -7.54 -4.48
CA PRO A 50 -1.47 -7.79 -5.47
C PRO A 50 -1.25 -6.57 -6.38
N LYS A 51 -0.07 -6.47 -6.98
CA LYS A 51 0.20 -5.55 -8.09
C LYS A 51 -0.80 -5.82 -9.22
N ALA A 52 -1.38 -4.76 -9.78
CA ALA A 52 -2.11 -4.82 -11.05
C ALA A 52 -1.11 -4.69 -12.21
N GLU A 53 -1.29 -5.52 -13.24
CA GLU A 53 -0.46 -5.52 -14.46
C GLU A 53 -0.91 -4.46 -15.47
N SER A 54 -2.10 -3.88 -15.29
CA SER A 54 -2.60 -2.80 -16.14
C SER A 54 -3.52 -1.83 -15.40
N LEU A 55 -3.75 -0.68 -16.03
CA LEU A 55 -4.73 0.32 -15.58
C LEU A 55 -6.15 -0.28 -15.50
N GLU A 56 -6.55 -1.04 -16.52
CA GLU A 56 -7.85 -1.68 -16.58
C GLU A 56 -8.03 -2.72 -15.46
N GLU A 57 -7.02 -3.55 -15.24
CA GLU A 57 -7.03 -4.54 -14.16
C GLU A 57 -7.15 -3.87 -12.79
N ARG A 58 -6.47 -2.74 -12.58
CA ARG A 58 -6.58 -1.94 -11.35
C ARG A 58 -8.02 -1.52 -11.08
N TYR A 59 -8.71 -0.96 -12.07
CA TYR A 59 -10.12 -0.57 -11.93
C TYR A 59 -11.04 -1.77 -11.74
N LYS A 60 -10.82 -2.88 -12.48
CA LYS A 60 -11.59 -4.12 -12.31
C LYS A 60 -11.43 -4.70 -10.91
N SER A 61 -10.19 -4.78 -10.41
CA SER A 61 -9.88 -5.28 -9.06
C SER A 61 -10.55 -4.43 -8.00
N LEU A 62 -10.44 -3.10 -8.09
CA LEU A 62 -11.11 -2.18 -7.18
C LEU A 62 -12.64 -2.33 -7.24
N LYS A 63 -13.23 -2.42 -8.44
CA LYS A 63 -14.67 -2.58 -8.59
C LYS A 63 -15.19 -3.91 -8.03
N ARG A 64 -14.40 -4.99 -8.08
CA ARG A 64 -14.73 -6.27 -7.42
C ARG A 64 -14.73 -6.14 -5.90
N MET A 65 -13.77 -5.42 -5.33
CA MET A 65 -13.71 -5.17 -3.88
C MET A 65 -14.77 -4.18 -3.40
N ARG A 66 -15.14 -3.20 -4.25
CA ARG A 66 -16.03 -2.08 -3.92
C ARG A 66 -17.17 -1.97 -4.94
N PRO A 67 -18.05 -2.99 -5.03
CA PRO A 67 -19.04 -3.10 -6.11
C PRO A 67 -20.10 -1.99 -6.08
N ARG A 68 -20.41 -1.42 -4.90
CA ARG A 68 -21.42 -0.35 -4.77
C ARG A 68 -20.88 1.04 -5.08
N PHE A 69 -19.56 1.23 -5.09
CA PHE A 69 -18.97 2.52 -5.47
C PHE A 69 -18.86 2.65 -7.00
N PRO A 70 -19.03 3.86 -7.56
CA PRO A 70 -18.62 4.13 -8.93
C PRO A 70 -17.11 3.95 -9.11
N LEU A 71 -16.61 4.04 -10.33
CA LEU A 71 -15.17 4.13 -10.54
C LEU A 71 -14.67 5.44 -9.91
N PRO A 72 -13.53 5.42 -9.20
CA PRO A 72 -13.00 6.64 -8.59
C PRO A 72 -12.49 7.61 -9.65
N ASP A 73 -12.72 8.90 -9.43
CA ASP A 73 -12.23 10.00 -10.26
C ASP A 73 -10.74 10.24 -10.01
N ARG A 74 -10.27 9.96 -8.78
CA ARG A 74 -8.88 10.23 -8.38
C ARG A 74 -8.21 9.07 -7.67
N ILE A 75 -7.48 8.26 -8.45
CA ILE A 75 -6.52 7.28 -7.93
C ILE A 75 -5.13 7.89 -7.92
N VAL A 76 -4.53 8.06 -6.74
CA VAL A 76 -3.13 8.46 -6.60
C VAL A 76 -2.29 7.25 -6.24
N ALA A 77 -1.13 7.13 -6.88
CA ALA A 77 -0.17 6.09 -6.54
C ALA A 77 1.23 6.69 -6.42
N PHE A 78 1.94 6.36 -5.36
CA PHE A 78 3.34 6.72 -5.19
C PHE A 78 4.19 5.50 -4.88
N MET A 79 5.48 5.60 -5.18
CA MET A 79 6.47 4.61 -4.81
C MET A 79 7.06 4.98 -3.46
N TRP A 80 6.93 4.10 -2.47
CA TRP A 80 7.67 4.23 -1.23
C TRP A 80 9.15 3.92 -1.53
N PRO A 81 10.06 4.88 -1.30
CA PRO A 81 11.43 4.82 -1.78
C PRO A 81 12.34 3.93 -0.92
N ARG A 82 11.90 3.55 0.29
CA ARG A 82 12.66 2.70 1.20
C ARG A 82 12.25 1.24 1.05
N THR A 83 13.21 0.35 1.21
CA THR A 83 13.02 -1.09 1.06
C THR A 83 12.16 -1.70 2.17
N ASN A 84 12.21 -1.13 3.39
CA ASN A 84 11.54 -1.66 4.58
C ASN A 84 10.17 -0.98 4.83
N VAL A 85 9.09 -1.76 4.97
CA VAL A 85 7.73 -1.27 5.29
C VAL A 85 7.65 -0.55 6.65
N GLU A 86 8.44 -0.92 7.64
CA GLU A 86 8.52 -0.27 8.95
C GLU A 86 8.84 1.23 8.84
N THR A 87 9.64 1.62 7.85
CA THR A 87 9.95 3.04 7.63
C THR A 87 8.72 3.84 7.19
N LEU A 88 7.80 3.22 6.44
CA LEU A 88 6.51 3.82 6.11
C LEU A 88 5.67 3.99 7.39
N ARG A 89 5.62 2.97 8.25
CA ARG A 89 4.85 2.99 9.52
C ARG A 89 5.24 4.14 10.45
N ARG A 90 6.51 4.55 10.42
CA ARG A 90 7.08 5.64 11.22
C ARG A 90 7.00 7.01 10.53
N SER A 91 6.49 7.09 9.31
CA SER A 91 6.41 8.32 8.54
C SER A 91 5.13 9.11 8.82
N ALA A 92 5.17 10.43 8.59
CA ALA A 92 4.00 11.29 8.64
C ALA A 92 2.91 10.90 7.63
N LEU A 93 3.27 10.21 6.52
CA LEU A 93 2.29 9.70 5.57
C LEU A 93 1.39 8.64 6.19
N TRP A 94 1.97 7.73 7.00
CA TRP A 94 1.21 6.68 7.67
C TRP A 94 0.24 7.26 8.69
N GLU A 95 0.73 8.18 9.51
CA GLU A 95 -0.09 8.92 10.47
C GLU A 95 -1.26 9.60 9.76
N ARG A 96 -0.96 10.39 8.71
CA ARG A 96 -1.99 11.11 7.95
C ARG A 96 -3.04 10.19 7.30
N MET A 97 -2.62 9.07 6.70
CA MET A 97 -3.53 8.07 6.14
C MET A 97 -4.44 7.48 7.22
N THR A 98 -3.87 7.14 8.38
CA THR A 98 -4.59 6.53 9.51
C THR A 98 -5.61 7.51 10.09
N GLU A 99 -5.19 8.76 10.35
CA GLU A 99 -6.07 9.82 10.84
C GLU A 99 -7.25 10.05 9.90
N ARG A 100 -6.98 10.15 8.59
CA ARG A 100 -8.04 10.35 7.59
C ARG A 100 -8.99 9.16 7.53
N LEU A 101 -8.48 7.94 7.58
CA LEU A 101 -9.30 6.73 7.64
C LEU A 101 -10.20 6.72 8.87
N VAL A 102 -9.65 7.02 10.05
CA VAL A 102 -10.40 7.06 11.31
C VAL A 102 -11.45 8.18 11.30
N ALA A 103 -11.12 9.35 10.75
CA ALA A 103 -12.07 10.45 10.62
C ALA A 103 -13.28 10.08 9.72
N LEU A 104 -13.08 9.22 8.73
CA LEU A 104 -14.11 8.82 7.77
C LEU A 104 -14.89 7.55 8.16
N GLY A 105 -14.21 6.60 8.81
CA GLY A 105 -14.75 5.26 9.11
C GLY A 105 -14.84 4.92 10.59
N GLY A 106 -14.43 5.82 11.48
CA GLY A 106 -14.42 5.62 12.91
C GLY A 106 -13.16 4.90 13.44
N PRO A 107 -13.08 4.70 14.79
CA PRO A 107 -11.89 4.19 15.46
C PRO A 107 -11.44 2.81 14.99
N GLU A 108 -12.37 1.95 14.57
CA GLU A 108 -12.09 0.60 14.03
C GLU A 108 -11.16 0.62 12.80
N MET A 109 -11.06 1.73 12.08
CA MET A 109 -10.14 1.86 10.96
C MET A 109 -8.68 1.84 11.40
N ALA A 110 -8.37 2.24 12.63
CA ALA A 110 -7.02 2.13 13.18
C ALA A 110 -6.62 0.64 13.30
N ASP A 111 -7.53 -0.21 13.77
CA ASP A 111 -7.29 -1.66 13.87
C ASP A 111 -7.11 -2.28 12.48
N ARG A 112 -7.93 -1.90 11.49
CA ARG A 112 -7.77 -2.36 10.10
C ARG A 112 -6.47 -1.91 9.47
N MET A 113 -6.03 -0.69 9.78
CA MET A 113 -4.74 -0.17 9.31
C MET A 113 -3.58 -0.96 9.93
N GLU A 114 -3.68 -1.31 11.21
CA GLU A 114 -2.69 -2.16 11.91
C GLU A 114 -2.69 -3.61 11.40
N GLU A 115 -3.85 -4.17 11.05
CA GLU A 115 -3.95 -5.46 10.36
C GLU A 115 -3.27 -5.42 8.99
N ALA A 116 -3.50 -4.35 8.21
CA ALA A 116 -2.84 -4.16 6.92
C ALA A 116 -1.32 -4.04 7.09
N TYR A 117 -0.85 -3.35 8.13
CA TYR A 117 0.58 -3.27 8.47
C TYR A 117 1.17 -4.64 8.75
N ARG A 118 0.56 -5.43 9.64
CA ARG A 118 1.02 -6.79 9.97
C ARG A 118 1.07 -7.69 8.74
N ARG A 119 0.10 -7.56 7.84
CA ARG A 119 0.10 -8.28 6.55
C ARG A 119 1.26 -7.85 5.65
N LEU A 120 1.57 -6.55 5.57
CA LEU A 120 2.72 -6.09 4.79
C LEU A 120 4.06 -6.61 5.35
N LEU A 121 4.22 -6.66 6.68
CA LEU A 121 5.42 -7.23 7.31
C LEU A 121 5.60 -8.71 6.98
N GLU A 122 4.52 -9.48 6.97
CA GLU A 122 4.60 -10.90 6.61
C GLU A 122 4.96 -11.09 5.13
N GLU A 123 4.41 -10.27 4.22
CA GLU A 123 4.77 -10.30 2.80
C GLU A 123 6.23 -9.90 2.57
N GLU A 124 6.75 -8.92 3.32
CA GLU A 124 8.17 -8.55 3.30
C GLU A 124 9.08 -9.67 3.76
N ARG A 125 8.72 -10.34 4.87
CA ARG A 125 9.46 -11.48 5.38
C ARG A 125 9.49 -12.63 4.35
N GLN A 126 8.37 -12.91 3.70
CA GLN A 126 8.27 -13.95 2.67
C GLN A 126 9.15 -13.63 1.46
N GLU A 127 9.12 -12.39 0.98
CA GLU A 127 9.92 -11.94 -0.15
C GLU A 127 11.43 -12.00 0.15
N LEU A 128 11.85 -11.54 1.34
CA LEU A 128 13.25 -11.63 1.77
C LEU A 128 13.74 -13.08 1.84
N VAL A 129 12.92 -13.99 2.37
CA VAL A 129 13.24 -15.42 2.41
C VAL A 129 13.35 -16.02 1.01
N ALA A 130 12.46 -15.64 0.08
CA ALA A 130 12.50 -16.09 -1.31
C ALA A 130 13.75 -15.60 -2.04
N ALA A 131 14.15 -14.34 -1.83
CA ALA A 131 15.37 -13.77 -2.39
C ALA A 131 16.64 -14.47 -1.87
N ILE A 132 16.67 -14.84 -0.56
CA ILE A 132 17.79 -15.58 0.04
C ILE A 132 17.86 -17.02 -0.47
N ARG A 133 16.71 -17.68 -0.66
CA ARG A 133 16.64 -19.10 -1.08
C ARG A 133 16.81 -19.32 -2.58
N GLY A 134 16.93 -18.26 -3.39
CA GLY A 134 17.05 -18.36 -4.83
C GLY A 134 15.76 -18.86 -5.50
N GLY A 135 14.63 -18.21 -5.22
CA GLY A 135 13.37 -18.46 -5.94
C GLY A 135 13.46 -18.09 -7.43
N GLU A 136 12.43 -18.43 -8.22
CA GLU A 136 12.42 -18.31 -9.70
C GLU A 136 12.79 -16.93 -10.27
N THR A 137 12.76 -15.87 -9.45
CA THR A 137 13.06 -14.48 -9.83
C THR A 137 14.43 -13.96 -9.35
N TYR A 138 15.17 -14.72 -8.53
CA TYR A 138 16.43 -14.28 -7.94
C TYR A 138 17.55 -15.31 -8.19
N HIS A 139 18.52 -14.93 -9.02
CA HIS A 139 19.77 -15.69 -9.17
C HIS A 139 20.69 -15.43 -7.97
N SER A 140 21.11 -16.49 -7.27
CA SER A 140 22.09 -16.41 -6.20
C SER A 140 23.48 -16.06 -6.77
N LEU A 141 24.11 -14.99 -6.26
CA LEU A 141 25.47 -14.57 -6.68
C LEU A 141 26.59 -15.48 -6.15
N TRP A 142 26.31 -16.41 -5.23
CA TRP A 142 27.32 -17.26 -4.61
C TRP A 142 26.93 -18.73 -4.70
N GLU A 143 27.56 -19.43 -5.63
CA GLU A 143 27.61 -20.89 -5.65
C GLU A 143 28.77 -21.35 -4.77
N ARG A 144 28.56 -22.34 -3.89
CA ARG A 144 29.65 -22.94 -3.11
C ARG A 144 30.63 -23.62 -4.08
N PRO A 145 31.94 -23.35 -4.02
CA PRO A 145 32.91 -24.11 -4.79
C PRO A 145 32.83 -25.58 -4.39
N ARG A 146 32.75 -26.47 -5.37
CA ARG A 146 32.87 -27.93 -5.16
C ARG A 146 34.31 -28.30 -4.83
#